data_AF-A0A817XJ44-F1
#
_entry.id   AF-A0A817XJ44-F1
#
_cell.length_a   1.000
_cell.length_b   1.000
_cell.length_c   1.000
_cell.angle_alpha   90.00
_cell.angle_beta   90.00
_cell.angle_gamma   90.00
#
_symmetry.space_group_name_H-M   'P 1'
#
loop_
_entity.id
_entity.type
_entity.pdbx_description
1 polymer ?
#
loop_
_entity_poly.entity_id
_entity_poly.type
_entity_poly.pdbx_seq_one_letter_code
_entity_poly.pdbx_strand_id
1 'polypeptide(L)'
;MSTSRKLIIEKFIIAVNDPKLPDLDSVLENDVQKTLNSKIVYNNIQEAQEYYIKELDGESTSQWTIVECEPEDPNSNTLRARISHNNKTADTVYTFSPADKIQRIDVIN
;
A
#
# COMPACT_ATOMS: atom_id res chain seq x y z
N MET A 1 -3.44 21.31 7.74
CA MET A 1 -4.32 20.17 8.07
C MET A 1 -3.48 18.93 7.83
N SER A 2 -3.21 18.14 8.87
CA SER A 2 -2.47 16.88 8.73
C SER A 2 -3.34 15.89 7.96
N THR A 3 -2.82 15.29 6.89
CA THR A 3 -3.56 14.26 6.15
C THR A 3 -3.62 13.02 7.02
N SER A 4 -4.82 12.45 7.24
CA SER A 4 -4.96 11.19 7.98
C SER A 4 -4.21 10.06 7.24
N ARG A 5 -3.48 9.22 7.99
CA ARG A 5 -2.74 8.08 7.43
C ARG A 5 -3.65 7.06 6.79
N LYS A 6 -4.84 6.85 7.37
CA LYS A 6 -5.89 6.03 6.77
C LYS A 6 -6.27 6.54 5.38
N LEU A 7 -6.43 7.85 5.21
CA LEU A 7 -6.76 8.45 3.91
C LEU A 7 -5.64 8.23 2.88
N ILE A 8 -4.38 8.21 3.29
CA ILE A 8 -3.24 7.90 2.41
C ILE A 8 -3.31 6.44 1.95
N ILE A 9 -3.62 5.50 2.85
CA ILE A 9 -3.83 4.09 2.47
C ILE A 9 -5.03 3.96 1.52
N GLU A 10 -6.15 4.64 1.78
CA GLU A 10 -7.32 4.62 0.89
C GLU A 10 -6.96 5.11 -0.52
N LYS A 11 -6.24 6.23 -0.64
CA LYS A 11 -5.76 6.73 -1.94
C LYS A 11 -4.82 5.76 -2.63
N PHE A 12 -3.93 5.14 -1.87
CA PHE A 12 -3.06 4.09 -2.40
C PHE A 12 -3.83 2.89 -2.94
N ILE A 13 -4.83 2.41 -2.21
CA ILE A 13 -5.69 1.30 -2.65
C ILE A 13 -6.48 1.68 -3.91
N ILE A 14 -6.96 2.92 -4.02
CA ILE A 14 -7.60 3.42 -5.24
C ILE A 14 -6.60 3.42 -6.41
N ALA A 15 -5.39 3.94 -6.20
CA ALA A 15 -4.36 4.03 -7.23
C ALA A 15 -3.95 2.66 -7.79
N VAL A 16 -3.74 1.65 -6.93
CA VAL A 16 -3.34 0.30 -7.36
C VAL A 16 -4.46 -0.52 -8.00
N ASN A 17 -5.71 -0.06 -7.92
CA ASN A 17 -6.85 -0.68 -8.58
C ASN A 17 -7.14 -0.09 -9.97
N ASP A 18 -6.49 1.00 -10.36
CA ASP A 18 -6.62 1.60 -11.67
C ASP A 18 -5.48 1.11 -12.58
N PRO A 19 -5.76 0.55 -13.78
CA PRO A 19 -4.74 0.08 -14.72
C PRO A 19 -3.70 1.11 -15.15
N LYS A 20 -4.02 2.40 -15.03
CA LYS A 20 -3.08 3.49 -15.35
C LYS A 20 -2.20 3.89 -14.17
N LEU A 21 -2.44 3.32 -12.99
CA LEU A 21 -1.81 3.65 -11.72
C LEU A 21 -1.66 5.16 -11.49
N PRO A 22 -2.74 5.95 -11.70
CA PRO A 22 -2.67 7.38 -11.55
C PRO A 22 -2.25 7.71 -10.11
N ASP A 23 -1.35 8.67 -9.98
CA ASP A 23 -0.97 9.26 -8.70
C ASP A 23 -0.33 8.31 -7.68
N LEU A 24 0.24 7.17 -8.10
CA LEU A 24 1.01 6.28 -7.22
C LEU A 24 2.16 7.04 -6.54
N ASP A 25 2.85 7.90 -7.30
CA ASP A 25 3.95 8.75 -6.82
C ASP A 25 3.51 9.84 -5.84
N SER A 26 2.19 10.12 -5.78
CA SER A 26 1.62 11.09 -4.82
C SER A 26 1.48 10.51 -3.42
N VAL A 27 1.37 9.18 -3.30
CA VAL A 27 1.12 8.45 -2.05
C VAL A 27 2.30 7.59 -1.61
N LEU A 28 3.17 7.16 -2.52
CA LEU A 28 4.38 6.39 -2.23
C LEU A 28 5.63 7.27 -2.28
N GLU A 29 6.60 6.95 -1.43
CA GLU A 29 7.96 7.50 -1.55
C GLU A 29 8.71 6.92 -2.74
N ASN A 30 9.72 7.65 -3.22
CA ASN A 30 10.58 7.18 -4.32
C ASN A 30 11.36 5.90 -3.94
N ASP A 31 11.76 5.79 -2.67
CA ASP A 31 12.49 4.66 -2.08
C ASP A 31 11.55 3.65 -1.38
N VAL A 32 10.27 3.61 -1.76
CA VAL A 32 9.27 2.73 -1.14
C VAL A 32 9.69 1.26 -1.23
N GLN A 33 9.58 0.54 -0.11
CA GLN A 33 9.85 -0.90 -0.07
C GLN A 33 8.60 -1.68 0.34
N LYS A 34 8.29 -2.76 -0.39
CA LYS A 34 7.30 -3.76 0.05
C LYS A 34 7.98 -5.06 0.39
N THR A 35 7.63 -5.62 1.54
CA THR A 35 7.98 -6.99 1.91
C THR A 35 6.74 -7.86 2.04
N LEU A 36 6.86 -9.12 1.62
CA LEU A 36 5.86 -10.16 1.81
C LEU A 36 6.55 -11.35 2.47
N ASN A 37 6.13 -11.70 3.70
CA ASN A 37 6.76 -12.78 4.47
C ASN A 37 8.29 -12.64 4.55
N SER A 38 8.77 -11.44 4.89
CA SER A 38 10.20 -11.07 4.98
C SER A 38 11.00 -11.11 3.67
N LYS A 39 10.34 -11.28 2.51
CA LYS A 39 10.99 -11.16 1.19
C LYS A 39 10.64 -9.83 0.55
N ILE A 40 11.65 -9.12 0.06
CA ILE A 40 11.45 -7.89 -0.70
C ILE A 40 10.75 -8.23 -2.02
N VAL A 41 9.63 -7.55 -2.27
CA VAL A 41 8.84 -7.65 -3.51
C VAL A 41 9.23 -6.54 -4.47
N TYR A 42 9.40 -5.33 -3.94
CA TYR A 42 9.96 -4.17 -4.64
C TYR A 42 10.66 -3.24 -3.63
N ASN A 43 11.59 -2.42 -4.11
CA ASN A 43 12.39 -1.50 -3.28
C ASN A 43 12.42 -0.04 -3.78
N ASN A 44 11.63 0.29 -4.80
CA ASN A 44 11.47 1.65 -5.29
C ASN A 44 10.14 1.82 -6.03
N ILE A 45 9.81 3.07 -6.37
CA ILE A 45 8.55 3.45 -7.03
C ILE A 45 8.39 2.82 -8.42
N GLN A 46 9.47 2.68 -9.20
CA GLN A 46 9.43 2.08 -10.54
C GLN A 46 9.09 0.58 -10.44
N GLU A 47 9.75 -0.15 -9.55
CA GLU A 47 9.45 -1.56 -9.28
C GLU A 47 8.02 -1.75 -8.73
N ALA A 48 7.53 -0.80 -7.93
CA ALA A 48 6.15 -0.82 -7.44
C ALA A 48 5.15 -0.70 -8.61
N GLN A 49 5.38 0.23 -9.54
CA GLN A 49 4.53 0.38 -10.73
C GLN A 49 4.51 -0.89 -11.58
N GLU A 50 5.69 -1.48 -11.84
CA GLU A 50 5.80 -2.73 -12.59
C GLU A 50 5.07 -3.89 -11.89
N TYR A 51 5.15 -3.95 -10.55
CA TYR A 51 4.46 -4.96 -9.75
C TYR A 51 2.94 -4.84 -9.89
N TYR A 52 2.37 -3.64 -9.71
CA TYR A 52 0.91 -3.45 -9.76
C TYR A 52 0.35 -3.57 -11.18
N ILE A 53 1.10 -3.17 -12.22
CA ILE A 53 0.71 -3.43 -13.62
C ILE A 53 0.58 -4.93 -13.87
N LYS A 54 1.57 -5.74 -13.44
CA LYS A 54 1.54 -7.20 -13.61
C LYS A 54 0.40 -7.85 -12.82
N GLU A 55 0.13 -7.37 -11.61
CA GLU A 55 -0.98 -7.88 -10.79
C GLU A 55 -2.35 -7.59 -11.45
N LEU A 56 -2.52 -6.41 -12.08
CA LEU A 56 -3.76 -6.02 -12.77
C LEU A 56 -3.94 -6.70 -14.14
N ASP A 57 -2.85 -7.07 -14.82
CA ASP A 57 -2.87 -7.81 -16.08
C ASP A 57 -3.15 -9.31 -15.87
N GLY A 58 -2.88 -9.82 -14.66
CA GLY A 58 -3.33 -11.15 -14.25
C GLY A 58 -4.86 -11.22 -14.23
N GLU A 59 -5.45 -12.26 -14.83
CA GLU A 59 -6.90 -12.46 -15.08
C GLU A 59 -7.87 -12.36 -13.86
N SER A 60 -7.40 -11.95 -12.69
CA SER A 60 -8.27 -11.66 -11.54
C SER A 60 -8.85 -10.26 -11.61
N THR A 61 -10.17 -10.18 -11.80
CA THR A 61 -10.97 -8.97 -11.62
C THR A 61 -11.09 -8.52 -10.16
N SER A 62 -10.30 -9.07 -9.24
CA SER A 62 -10.36 -8.74 -7.83
C SER A 62 -9.72 -7.38 -7.57
N GLN A 63 -10.46 -6.52 -6.89
CA GLN A 63 -9.92 -5.25 -6.42
C GLN A 63 -9.27 -5.42 -5.03
N TRP A 64 -8.21 -4.67 -4.79
CA TRP A 64 -7.65 -4.45 -3.46
C TRP A 64 -8.66 -3.66 -2.62
N THR A 65 -8.90 -4.07 -1.38
CA THR A 65 -9.82 -3.39 -0.47
C THR A 65 -9.28 -3.36 0.95
N ILE A 66 -9.64 -2.31 1.69
CA ILE A 66 -9.35 -2.21 3.13
C ILE A 66 -10.52 -2.87 3.87
N VAL A 67 -10.24 -3.95 4.59
CA VAL A 67 -11.23 -4.66 5.41
C VAL A 67 -11.36 -3.99 6.77
N GLU A 68 -10.23 -3.70 7.39
CA GLU A 68 -10.14 -3.14 8.74
C GLU A 68 -8.89 -2.28 8.83
N CYS A 69 -8.94 -1.22 9.63
CA CYS A 69 -7.78 -0.36 9.89
C CYS A 69 -7.76 -0.04 11.39
N GLU A 70 -6.61 -0.24 12.02
CA GLU A 70 -6.45 0.05 13.44
C GLU A 70 -6.56 1.57 13.71
N PRO A 71 -6.94 1.99 14.92
CA PRO A 71 -6.92 3.40 15.29
C PRO A 71 -5.53 4.03 15.09
N GLU A 72 -5.49 5.24 14.55
CA GLU A 72 -4.23 5.96 14.37
C GLU A 72 -3.61 6.34 15.72
N ASP A 73 -2.36 5.93 15.96
CA ASP A 73 -1.53 6.47 17.05
C ASP A 73 -0.80 7.74 16.57
N PRO A 74 -1.07 8.91 17.16
CA PRO A 74 -0.42 10.16 16.76
C PRO A 74 1.10 10.15 16.98
N ASN A 75 1.62 9.28 17.86
CA ASN A 75 3.06 9.18 18.15
C ASN A 75 3.78 8.14 17.28
N SER A 76 3.03 7.31 16.56
CA SER A 76 3.58 6.30 15.65
C SER A 76 3.57 6.83 14.22
N ASN A 77 4.58 6.48 13.43
CA ASN A 77 4.57 6.69 11.99
C ASN A 77 4.12 5.43 11.23
N THR A 78 3.50 4.46 11.92
CA THR A 78 2.98 3.25 11.30
C THR A 78 1.46 3.16 11.46
N LEU A 79 0.80 2.51 10.52
CA LEU A 79 -0.63 2.17 10.61
C LEU A 79 -0.84 0.74 10.13
N ARG A 80 -1.57 -0.04 10.92
CA ARG A 80 -1.93 -1.40 10.57
C ARG A 80 -3.29 -1.42 9.90
N ALA A 81 -3.39 -2.17 8.81
CA ALA A 81 -4.65 -2.41 8.11
C ALA A 81 -4.71 -3.84 7.59
N ARG A 82 -5.91 -4.42 7.63
CA ARG A 82 -6.21 -5.70 7.00
C ARG A 82 -6.65 -5.44 5.56
N ILE A 83 -5.92 -5.98 4.61
CA ILE A 83 -6.14 -5.77 3.18
C ILE A 83 -6.64 -7.07 2.55
N SER A 84 -7.65 -6.97 1.69
CA SER A 84 -8.17 -8.10 0.91
C SER A 84 -7.86 -7.94 -0.58
N HIS A 85 -7.35 -9.01 -1.19
CA HIS A 85 -7.14 -9.13 -2.64
C HIS A 85 -7.21 -10.62 -3.04
N ASN A 86 -7.87 -10.96 -4.15
CA ASN A 86 -8.03 -12.33 -4.65
C ASN A 86 -8.62 -13.30 -3.60
N ASN A 87 -9.65 -12.86 -2.87
CA ASN A 87 -10.28 -13.59 -1.76
C ASN A 87 -9.31 -13.99 -0.62
N LYS A 88 -8.13 -13.37 -0.57
CA LYS A 88 -7.16 -13.55 0.52
C LYS A 88 -7.07 -12.25 1.30
N THR A 89 -7.10 -12.37 2.62
CA THR A 89 -6.86 -11.26 3.54
C THR A 89 -5.49 -11.40 4.17
N ALA A 90 -4.77 -10.29 4.29
CA ALA A 90 -3.47 -10.22 4.95
C ALA A 90 -3.41 -8.99 5.85
N ASP A 91 -2.74 -9.12 6.99
CA ASP A 91 -2.45 -7.97 7.85
C ASP A 91 -1.25 -7.23 7.27
N THR A 92 -1.40 -5.93 7.04
CA THR A 92 -0.39 -5.10 6.38
C THR A 92 -0.03 -3.92 7.29
N VAL A 93 1.28 -3.74 7.51
CA VAL A 93 1.82 -2.60 8.24
C VAL A 93 2.33 -1.57 7.24
N TYR A 94 1.78 -0.37 7.28
CA TYR A 94 2.23 0.77 6.48
C TYR A 94 3.10 1.67 7.35
N THR A 95 4.32 1.97 6.91
CA THR A 95 5.19 2.96 7.55
C THR A 95 5.24 4.22 6.69
N PHE A 96 5.02 5.37 7.32
CA PHE A 96 4.95 6.66 6.67
C PHE A 96 6.23 7.48 6.91
N SER A 97 6.62 8.23 5.89
CA SER A 97 7.71 9.20 5.94
C SER A 97 7.23 10.52 6.57
N PRO A 98 8.15 11.44 6.90
CA PRO A 98 7.80 12.80 7.31
C PRO A 98 7.06 13.62 6.24
N ALA A 99 7.05 13.17 4.97
CA ALA A 99 6.32 13.81 3.88
C ALA A 99 4.88 13.29 3.73
N ASP A 100 4.38 12.52 4.71
CA ASP A 100 3.05 11.90 4.70
C ASP A 100 2.84 10.97 3.49
N LYS A 101 3.91 10.25 3.10
CA LYS A 101 3.90 9.23 2.06
C LYS A 101 4.25 7.87 2.64
N ILE A 102 3.79 6.80 2.00
CA ILE A 102 4.13 5.43 2.37
C ILE A 102 5.57 5.15 1.95
N GLN A 103 6.42 4.83 2.92
CA GLN A 103 7.82 4.44 2.70
C GLN A 103 8.03 2.93 2.82
N ARG A 104 7.24 2.23 3.66
CA ARG A 104 7.31 0.77 3.77
C ARG A 104 5.95 0.13 3.86
N ILE A 105 5.83 -1.05 3.25
CA ILE A 105 4.64 -1.90 3.28
C ILE A 105 5.11 -3.31 3.67
N ASP A 106 4.77 -3.76 4.88
CA ASP A 106 5.11 -5.10 5.36
C ASP A 106 3.83 -5.95 5.45
N VAL A 107 3.74 -6.96 4.60
CA VAL A 107 2.60 -7.88 4.53
C VAL A 107 2.89 -9.13 5.36
N ILE A 108 2.04 -9.37 6.35
CA ILE A 108 2.08 -10.47 7.32
C ILE A 108 0.90 -11.40 7.00
N ASN A 109 1.22 -12.64 6.58
CA ASN A 109 0.25 -13.71 6.38
C ASN A 109 0.20 -14.67 7.56
#